data_AF-A0A5M8S4P9-F1
#
_entry.id   AF-A0A5M8S4P9-F1
#
_cell.length_a   1.000
_cell.length_b   1.000
_cell.length_c   1.000
_cell.angle_alpha   90.00
_cell.angle_beta   90.00
_cell.angle_gamma   90.00
#
_symmetry.space_group_name_H-M   'P 1'
#
loop_
_entity.id
_entity.type
_entity.pdbx_description
1 polymer ?
#
loop_
_entity_poly.entity_id
_entity_poly.type
_entity_poly.pdbx_seq_one_letter_code
_entity_poly.pdbx_strand_id
1 'polypeptide(L)'
;MYTERTNMAKNSPESSRRDGLVRMNTEDIRTRQWSEAEKRAVREAAKARAEGRDLPEEEYEDIPRLTEEQLNRMVRFRDIPKKVPVSVRLDPRVLDWLRSKGEGHLTRINDILFNLMEAERNLASGRK
;
A
#
# COMPACT_ATOMS: atom_id res chain seq x y z
N MET A 1 24.10 -3.73 -54.02
CA MET A 1 23.72 -2.60 -53.16
C MET A 1 23.28 -3.17 -51.82
N TYR A 2 24.16 -3.15 -50.82
CA TYR A 2 23.85 -3.59 -49.45
C TYR A 2 23.19 -2.42 -48.70
N THR A 3 21.99 -2.62 -48.17
CA THR A 3 21.37 -1.67 -47.24
C THR A 3 21.85 -1.99 -45.83
N GLU A 4 22.67 -1.11 -45.27
CA GLU A 4 23.13 -1.18 -43.89
C GLU A 4 21.94 -1.07 -42.93
N ARG A 5 21.76 -2.07 -42.07
CA ARG A 5 20.88 -1.98 -40.90
C ARG A 5 21.65 -1.24 -39.82
N THR A 6 21.31 0.01 -39.57
CA THR A 6 21.83 0.78 -38.44
C THR A 6 21.40 0.11 -37.13
N ASN A 7 22.35 -0.55 -36.45
CA ASN A 7 22.16 -1.03 -35.09
C ASN A 7 22.03 0.18 -34.16
N MET A 8 20.82 0.47 -33.70
CA MET A 8 20.61 1.44 -32.64
C MET A 8 21.08 0.85 -31.30
N ALA A 9 22.13 1.43 -30.73
CA ALA A 9 22.55 1.15 -29.36
C ALA A 9 21.45 1.64 -28.41
N LYS A 10 20.85 0.72 -27.67
CA LYS A 10 19.90 1.04 -26.59
C LYS A 10 20.70 1.61 -25.43
N ASN A 11 20.75 2.93 -25.30
CA ASN A 11 21.28 3.57 -24.10
C ASN A 11 20.30 3.30 -22.96
N SER A 12 20.66 2.40 -22.05
CA SER A 12 19.92 2.19 -20.81
C SER A 12 19.95 3.50 -20.00
N PRO A 13 18.80 4.03 -19.52
CA PRO A 13 18.78 5.25 -18.73
C PRO A 13 19.58 5.06 -17.44
N GLU A 14 20.31 6.11 -17.04
CA GLU A 14 21.15 6.12 -15.83
C GLU A 14 20.38 5.74 -14.56
N SER A 15 19.07 6.02 -14.53
CA SER A 15 18.13 5.67 -13.45
C SER A 15 17.86 4.16 -13.30
N SER A 16 18.30 3.34 -14.26
CA SER A 16 18.05 1.89 -14.29
C SER A 16 19.25 1.04 -13.88
N ARG A 17 20.32 1.61 -13.31
CA ARG A 17 21.33 0.80 -12.61
C ARG A 17 20.69 0.23 -11.35
N ARG A 18 20.02 -0.92 -11.50
CA ARG A 18 19.50 -1.66 -10.35
C ARG A 18 20.70 -1.98 -9.47
N ASP A 19 20.69 -1.42 -8.28
CA ASP A 19 21.58 -1.87 -7.21
C ASP A 19 21.35 -3.37 -6.99
N GLY A 20 22.33 -4.06 -6.42
CA GLY A 20 22.25 -5.51 -6.21
C GLY A 20 20.94 -5.90 -5.52
N LEU A 21 20.28 -6.97 -6.00
CA LEU A 21 19.06 -7.50 -5.37
C LEU A 21 19.33 -7.87 -3.91
N VAL A 22 18.89 -7.02 -2.99
CA VAL A 22 18.95 -7.31 -1.55
C VAL A 22 17.82 -8.29 -1.23
N ARG A 23 18.17 -9.56 -0.97
CA ARG A 23 17.22 -10.54 -0.43
C ARG A 23 17.11 -10.33 1.07
N MET A 24 15.97 -9.85 1.54
CA MET A 24 15.62 -9.79 2.96
C MET A 24 14.37 -10.65 3.21
N ASN A 25 14.35 -11.38 4.32
CA ASN A 25 13.16 -12.06 4.79
C ASN A 25 12.34 -11.14 5.75
N THR A 26 11.14 -11.58 6.14
CA THR A 26 10.25 -10.82 7.04
C THR A 26 10.87 -10.52 8.41
N GLU A 27 11.62 -11.47 8.97
CA GLU A 27 12.26 -11.30 10.29
C GLU A 27 13.45 -10.33 10.21
N ASP A 28 14.21 -10.34 9.11
CA ASP A 28 15.27 -9.38 8.85
C ASP A 28 14.71 -7.96 8.80
N ILE A 29 13.55 -7.75 8.15
CA ILE A 29 12.89 -6.43 8.08
C ILE A 29 12.43 -5.97 9.47
N ARG A 30 11.83 -6.88 10.25
CA ARG A 30 11.30 -6.57 11.59
C ARG A 30 12.38 -6.23 12.60
N THR A 31 13.52 -6.92 12.51
CA THR A 31 14.62 -6.79 13.48
C THR A 31 15.72 -5.83 13.02
N ARG A 32 15.62 -5.30 11.79
CA ARG A 32 16.62 -4.38 11.21
C ARG A 32 16.87 -3.19 12.12
N GLN A 33 18.12 -3.07 12.56
CA GLN A 33 18.63 -1.88 13.25
C GLN A 33 19.21 -0.91 12.22
N TRP A 34 18.79 0.34 12.29
CA TRP A 34 19.33 1.39 11.43
C TRP A 34 20.70 1.84 11.96
N SER A 35 21.66 2.00 11.05
CA SER A 35 22.95 2.61 11.34
C SER A 35 22.80 4.10 11.67
N GLU A 36 23.79 4.68 12.37
CA GLU A 36 23.79 6.11 12.68
C GLU A 36 23.85 6.98 11.42
N ALA A 37 24.53 6.51 10.36
CA ALA A 37 24.56 7.20 9.07
C ALA A 37 23.17 7.28 8.44
N GLU A 38 22.41 6.18 8.42
CA GLU A 38 21.03 6.17 7.90
C GLU A 38 20.10 7.08 8.72
N LYS A 39 20.17 6.99 10.07
CA LYS A 39 19.37 7.85 10.94
C LYS A 39 19.70 9.34 10.73
N ARG A 40 20.97 9.67 10.50
CA ARG A 40 21.42 11.03 10.23
C ARG A 40 20.88 11.50 8.87
N ALA A 41 20.98 10.68 7.82
CA ALA A 41 20.46 11.02 6.50
C ALA A 41 18.96 11.32 6.53
N VAL A 42 18.15 10.51 7.23
CA VAL A 42 16.71 10.76 7.38
C VAL A 42 16.43 12.06 8.14
N ARG A 43 17.20 12.36 9.20
CA ARG A 43 17.07 13.62 9.94
C ARG A 43 17.43 14.83 9.08
N GLU A 44 18.49 14.75 8.29
CA GLU A 44 18.91 15.82 7.38
C GLU A 44 17.86 16.05 6.28
N ALA A 45 17.32 14.98 5.70
CA ALA A 45 16.22 15.08 4.72
C ALA A 45 14.95 15.70 5.33
N ALA A 46 14.57 15.31 6.54
CA ALA A 46 13.43 15.91 7.24
C ALA A 46 13.64 17.40 7.53
N LYS A 47 14.87 17.79 7.91
CA LYS A 47 15.24 19.19 8.13
C LYS A 47 15.20 20.00 6.82
N ALA A 48 15.76 19.46 5.74
CA ALA A 48 15.71 20.11 4.43
C ALA A 48 14.26 20.38 3.98
N ARG A 49 13.38 19.39 4.16
CA ARG A 49 11.94 19.52 3.87
C ARG A 49 11.25 20.58 4.72
N ALA A 50 11.53 20.63 6.03
CA ALA A 50 10.98 21.64 6.92
C ALA A 50 11.45 23.06 6.59
N GLU A 51 12.66 23.20 6.04
CA GLU A 51 13.24 24.46 5.56
C GLU A 51 12.75 24.84 4.15
N GLY A 52 11.84 24.06 3.56
CA GLY A 52 11.34 24.30 2.20
C GLY A 52 12.39 24.05 1.10
N ARG A 53 13.49 23.34 1.42
CA ARG A 53 14.44 22.82 0.44
C ARG A 53 13.90 21.51 -0.15
N ASP A 54 12.68 21.58 -0.67
CA ASP A 54 12.10 20.51 -1.47
C ASP A 54 12.81 20.44 -2.84
N LEU A 55 12.56 19.36 -3.56
CA LEU A 55 13.05 19.20 -4.92
C LEU A 55 12.47 20.33 -5.80
N PRO A 56 13.15 20.69 -6.90
CA PRO A 56 12.63 21.66 -7.86
C PRO A 56 11.18 21.32 -8.27
N GLU A 57 10.36 22.34 -8.57
CA GLU A 57 8.97 22.16 -9.01
C GLU A 57 8.92 21.28 -10.28
N GLU A 58 9.95 21.38 -11.11
CA GLU A 58 10.16 20.60 -12.34
C GLU A 58 10.22 19.08 -12.08
N GLU A 59 10.65 18.64 -10.88
CA GLU A 59 10.65 17.21 -10.50
C GLU A 59 9.26 16.69 -10.12
N TYR A 60 8.27 17.57 -9.97
CA TYR A 60 6.90 17.23 -9.60
C TYR A 60 5.89 17.40 -10.74
N GLU A 61 6.30 17.81 -11.95
CA GLU A 61 5.39 18.01 -13.09
C GLU A 61 4.57 16.75 -13.42
N ASP A 62 5.16 15.58 -13.26
CA ASP A 62 4.54 14.28 -13.51
C ASP A 62 3.49 13.89 -12.46
N ILE A 63 3.51 14.55 -11.29
CA ILE A 63 2.73 14.18 -10.11
C ILE A 63 1.66 15.24 -9.85
N PRO A 64 0.39 14.98 -10.20
CA PRO A 64 -0.66 15.97 -10.04
C PRO A 64 -0.86 16.33 -8.55
N ARG A 65 -1.02 17.62 -8.27
CA ARG A 65 -1.34 18.08 -6.91
C ARG A 65 -2.73 17.61 -6.49
N LEU A 66 -2.85 17.16 -5.25
CA LEU A 66 -4.14 16.77 -4.67
C LEU A 66 -4.97 18.01 -4.32
N THR A 67 -6.24 17.97 -4.67
CA THR A 67 -7.22 18.99 -4.26
C THR A 67 -7.59 18.85 -2.78
N GLU A 68 -8.04 19.93 -2.14
CA GLU A 68 -8.53 19.91 -0.75
C GLU A 68 -9.67 18.89 -0.55
N GLU A 69 -10.57 18.76 -1.53
CA GLU A 69 -11.65 17.76 -1.48
C GLU A 69 -11.11 16.32 -1.47
N GLN A 70 -10.08 16.04 -2.28
CA GLN A 70 -9.44 14.73 -2.30
C GLN A 70 -8.75 14.43 -0.98
N LEU A 71 -8.03 15.41 -0.42
CA LEU A 71 -7.38 15.29 0.89
C LEU A 71 -8.40 15.04 2.00
N ASN A 72 -9.53 15.74 2.00
CA ASN A 72 -10.59 15.59 3.00
C ASN A 72 -11.30 14.23 2.93
N ARG A 73 -11.36 13.60 1.75
CA ARG A 73 -11.94 12.25 1.59
C ARG A 73 -10.98 11.13 1.98
N MET A 74 -9.69 11.41 2.11
CA MET A 74 -8.71 10.39 2.46
C MET A 74 -8.86 9.93 3.91
N VAL A 75 -9.02 8.62 4.11
CA VAL A 75 -8.97 8.01 5.43
C VAL A 75 -7.52 7.76 5.80
N ARG A 76 -7.05 8.31 6.92
CA ARG A 76 -5.71 7.99 7.43
C ARG A 76 -5.67 6.51 7.76
N PHE A 77 -4.63 5.81 7.29
CA PHE A 77 -4.45 4.39 7.60
C PHE A 77 -4.43 4.08 9.11
N ARG A 78 -4.04 5.05 9.94
CA ARG A 78 -4.07 4.94 11.41
C ARG A 78 -5.48 4.89 12.00
N ASP A 79 -6.44 5.49 11.30
CA ASP A 79 -7.83 5.59 11.72
C ASP A 79 -8.64 4.35 11.28
N ILE A 80 -8.06 3.47 10.46
CA ILE A 80 -8.66 2.19 10.09
C ILE A 80 -8.53 1.22 11.28
N PRO A 81 -9.64 0.68 11.81
CA PRO A 81 -9.58 -0.27 12.90
C PRO A 81 -8.79 -1.51 12.49
N LYS A 82 -7.83 -1.90 13.33
CA LYS A 82 -6.99 -3.08 13.09
C LYS A 82 -7.84 -4.35 13.12
N LYS A 83 -7.74 -5.15 12.06
CA LYS A 83 -8.39 -6.47 12.02
C LYS A 83 -7.68 -7.40 12.99
N VAL A 84 -8.45 -8.11 13.81
CA VAL A 84 -7.93 -9.12 14.74
C VAL A 84 -7.88 -10.46 14.00
N PRO A 85 -6.72 -11.13 13.92
CA PRO A 85 -6.64 -12.46 13.32
C PRO A 85 -7.34 -13.47 14.23
N VAL A 86 -8.39 -14.13 13.71
CA VAL A 86 -9.13 -15.17 14.43
C VAL A 86 -9.15 -16.43 13.58
N SER A 87 -8.91 -17.57 14.23
CA SER A 87 -9.08 -18.89 13.59
C SER A 87 -10.50 -19.40 13.84
N VAL A 88 -11.28 -19.57 12.77
CA VAL A 88 -12.66 -20.04 12.82
C VAL A 88 -12.82 -21.28 11.95
N ARG A 89 -13.62 -22.25 12.40
CA ARG A 89 -14.02 -23.41 11.59
C ARG A 89 -15.37 -23.12 10.93
N LEU A 90 -15.45 -23.32 9.62
CA LEU A 90 -16.67 -23.14 8.83
C LEU A 90 -17.13 -24.48 8.25
N ASP A 91 -18.45 -24.62 8.04
CA ASP A 91 -19.01 -25.77 7.33
C ASP A 91 -18.43 -25.82 5.91
N PRO A 92 -17.97 -26.99 5.43
CA PRO A 92 -17.39 -27.14 4.09
C PRO A 92 -18.30 -26.59 2.98
N ARG A 93 -19.61 -26.79 3.07
CA ARG A 93 -20.59 -26.33 2.06
C ARG A 93 -20.64 -24.80 1.99
N VAL A 94 -20.50 -24.13 3.13
CA VAL A 94 -20.44 -22.67 3.20
C VAL A 94 -19.14 -22.17 2.58
N LEU A 95 -18.02 -22.85 2.85
CA LEU A 95 -16.73 -22.50 2.27
C LEU A 95 -16.73 -22.68 0.75
N ASP A 96 -17.29 -23.78 0.24
CA ASP A 96 -17.41 -24.05 -1.19
C ASP A 96 -18.30 -23.02 -1.87
N TRP A 97 -19.43 -22.67 -1.25
CA TRP A 97 -20.29 -21.60 -1.73
C TRP A 97 -19.56 -20.26 -1.78
N LEU A 98 -18.79 -19.89 -0.75
CA LEU A 98 -18.01 -18.65 -0.74
C LEU A 98 -16.93 -18.63 -1.83
N ARG A 99 -16.24 -19.75 -2.04
CA ARG A 99 -15.24 -19.92 -3.11
C ARG A 99 -15.89 -19.80 -4.49
N SER A 100 -17.11 -20.28 -4.66
CA SER A 100 -17.85 -20.17 -5.93
C SER A 100 -18.14 -18.71 -6.35
N LYS A 101 -18.05 -17.74 -5.41
CA LYS A 101 -18.27 -16.31 -5.67
C LYS A 101 -17.03 -15.58 -6.20
N GLY A 102 -15.90 -16.28 -6.37
CA GLY A 102 -14.65 -15.74 -6.90
C GLY A 102 -13.60 -15.46 -5.82
N GLU A 103 -12.60 -14.68 -6.21
CA GLU A 103 -11.52 -14.27 -5.31
C GLU A 103 -12.05 -13.38 -4.16
N GLY A 104 -11.34 -13.39 -3.03
CA GLY A 104 -11.73 -12.58 -1.87
C GLY A 104 -12.79 -13.22 -0.96
N HIS A 105 -12.98 -14.54 -1.01
CA HIS A 105 -13.89 -15.25 -0.10
C HIS A 105 -13.64 -14.96 1.39
N LEU A 106 -12.37 -14.74 1.80
CA LEU A 106 -12.03 -14.34 3.18
C LEU A 106 -12.53 -12.95 3.56
N THR A 107 -12.38 -11.96 2.67
CA THR A 107 -12.92 -10.61 2.88
C THR A 107 -14.45 -10.65 2.96
N ARG A 108 -15.07 -11.45 2.08
CA ARG A 108 -16.52 -11.59 2.00
C ARG A 108 -17.13 -12.17 3.28
N ILE A 109 -16.42 -13.04 3.99
CA ILE A 109 -16.85 -13.52 5.32
C ILE A 109 -17.03 -12.33 6.26
N ASN A 110 -16.05 -11.43 6.33
CA ASN A 110 -16.14 -10.27 7.19
C ASN A 110 -17.28 -9.31 6.79
N ASP A 111 -17.51 -9.12 5.49
CA ASP A 111 -18.58 -8.24 4.99
C ASP A 111 -19.97 -8.79 5.36
N ILE A 112 -20.18 -10.10 5.24
CA ILE A 112 -21.43 -10.76 5.64
C ILE A 112 -21.67 -10.57 7.14
N LEU A 113 -20.67 -10.84 7.97
CA LEU A 113 -20.76 -10.68 9.42
C LEU A 113 -21.01 -9.23 9.82
N PHE A 114 -20.34 -8.29 9.16
CA PHE A 114 -20.52 -6.86 9.39
C PHE A 114 -21.94 -6.40 9.07
N ASN A 115 -22.47 -6.79 7.90
CA ASN A 115 -23.82 -6.44 7.49
C ASN A 115 -24.88 -7.01 8.44
N LEU A 116 -24.68 -8.25 8.91
CA LEU A 116 -25.57 -8.87 9.90
C LEU A 116 -25.54 -8.10 11.23
N MET A 117 -24.35 -7.79 11.75
CA MET A 117 -24.17 -7.01 12.98
C MET A 117 -24.84 -5.64 12.89
N GLU A 118 -24.64 -4.91 11.80
CA GLU A 118 -25.26 -3.59 11.59
C GLU A 118 -26.79 -3.68 11.47
N ALA A 119 -27.31 -4.69 10.78
CA ALA A 119 -28.75 -4.93 10.70
C ALA A 119 -29.37 -5.19 12.07
N GLU A 120 -28.74 -6.03 12.91
CA GLU A 120 -29.19 -6.28 14.29
C GLU A 120 -29.15 -5.01 15.15
N ARG A 121 -28.08 -4.21 15.03
CA ARG A 121 -27.93 -2.95 15.76
C ARG A 121 -29.02 -1.94 15.40
N ASN A 122 -29.37 -1.84 14.12
CA ASN A 122 -30.43 -0.94 13.65
C ASN A 122 -31.80 -1.37 14.17
N LEU A 123 -32.09 -2.68 14.18
CA LEU A 123 -33.33 -3.24 14.73
C LEU A 123 -33.45 -3.03 16.25
N ALA A 124 -32.34 -3.14 16.98
CA ALA A 124 -32.30 -2.88 18.42
C ALA A 124 -32.45 -1.39 18.76
N SER A 125 -31.95 -0.51 17.89
CA SER A 125 -32.03 0.95 18.08
C SER A 125 -33.42 1.50 17.72
N GLY A 126 -34.15 0.87 16.80
CA GLY A 126 -35.53 1.23 16.43
C GLY A 126 -36.62 0.72 17.39
N ARG A 127 -36.27 0.01 18.46
CA ARG A 127 -37.19 -0.42 19.54
C ARG A 127 -37.16 0.49 20.78
N LYS A 128 -36.49 1.64 20.70
CA LYS A 128 -36.46 2.67 21.76
C LYS A 128 -37.22 3.92 21.32
#